data_AF-D3RSE3-F1
#
_entry.id   AF-D3RSE3-F1
#
_cell.length_a   1.000
_cell.length_b   1.000
_cell.length_c   1.000
_cell.angle_alpha   90.00
_cell.angle_beta   90.00
_cell.angle_gamma   90.00
#
_symmetry.space_group_name_H-M   'P 1'
#
loop_
_entity.id
_entity.type
_entity.pdbx_description
1 polymer ?
#
loop_
_entity_poly.entity_id
_entity_poly.type
_entity_poly.pdbx_seq_one_letter_code
_entity_poly.pdbx_strand_id
1 'polypeptide(L)'
;MLDDAQGSVSRPLPPEYALDLRGAVTLRICFNWSCARRQTMTFTSKDMARLKRYLALCPGASLHNRLQRVRIGIWQMELLAQTYQPLLANDLAINDSEAEVEGRMDCIDNASNTTTYLHILRDIRELAGWTVSSPTVRRLFDITAVHWTAVILDTETGQPWSVDSWFRPNGHLPMVMPLSSWSDMKKAWEPPFERLNVSPRSIDALCDTPPP
;
A
#
# COMPACT_ATOMS: atom_id res chain seq x y z
N MET A 1 5.43 11.29 -21.54
CA MET A 1 4.15 11.82 -22.02
C MET A 1 3.24 11.83 -20.80
N LEU A 2 2.99 13.00 -20.22
CA LEU A 2 2.02 13.14 -19.13
C LEU A 2 0.66 13.10 -19.82
N ASP A 3 0.04 11.92 -19.84
CA ASP A 3 -1.29 11.76 -20.44
C ASP A 3 -2.35 12.37 -19.52
N ASP A 4 -3.41 12.85 -20.16
CA ASP A 4 -4.39 13.83 -19.72
C ASP A 4 -4.81 13.81 -18.24
N ALA A 5 -5.12 15.01 -17.74
CA ALA A 5 -5.94 15.27 -16.56
C ALA A 5 -7.28 14.53 -16.66
N GLN A 6 -7.27 13.23 -16.35
CA GLN A 6 -8.46 12.41 -16.22
C GLN A 6 -9.21 12.87 -14.97
N GLY A 7 -10.53 13.04 -15.06
CA GLY A 7 -11.35 13.56 -13.96
C GLY A 7 -11.12 12.83 -12.62
N SER A 8 -11.26 13.57 -11.52
CA SER A 8 -11.20 13.02 -10.17
C SER A 8 -12.27 11.93 -9.98
N VAL A 9 -11.99 10.95 -9.13
CA VAL A 9 -12.89 9.83 -8.83
C VAL A 9 -13.26 9.80 -7.36
N SER A 10 -14.44 9.28 -7.04
CA SER A 10 -14.94 9.18 -5.66
C SER A 10 -14.62 7.86 -4.97
N ARG A 11 -13.95 6.93 -5.67
CA ARG A 11 -13.60 5.59 -5.18
C ARG A 11 -12.25 5.15 -5.75
N PRO A 12 -11.52 4.26 -5.05
CA PRO A 12 -10.28 3.69 -5.55
C PRO A 12 -10.45 3.03 -6.92
N LEU A 13 -9.47 3.23 -7.79
CA LEU A 13 -9.45 2.66 -9.13
C LEU A 13 -9.07 1.18 -9.08
N PRO A 14 -9.55 0.36 -10.05
CA PRO A 14 -9.08 -1.01 -10.18
C PRO A 14 -7.57 -1.04 -10.47
N PRO A 15 -6.89 -2.14 -10.10
CA PRO A 15 -5.47 -2.30 -10.36
C PRO A 15 -5.20 -2.31 -11.86
N GLU A 16 -4.16 -1.59 -12.28
CA GLU A 16 -3.74 -1.52 -13.68
C GLU A 16 -2.23 -1.63 -13.78
N TYR A 17 -1.78 -2.78 -14.29
CA TYR A 17 -0.38 -3.09 -14.48
C TYR A 17 -0.19 -4.20 -15.52
N ALA A 18 1.03 -4.29 -16.04
CA ALA A 18 1.47 -5.36 -16.93
C ALA A 18 2.85 -5.85 -16.48
N LEU A 19 3.01 -7.17 -16.42
CA LEU A 19 4.30 -7.83 -16.19
C LEU A 19 4.90 -8.20 -17.55
N ASP A 20 6.14 -7.80 -17.82
CA ASP A 20 6.84 -8.21 -19.03
C ASP A 20 7.60 -9.54 -18.83
N LEU A 21 7.98 -10.19 -19.92
CA LEU A 21 8.70 -11.48 -19.90
C LEU A 21 10.10 -11.38 -19.26
N ARG A 22 10.64 -10.17 -19.10
CA ARG A 22 11.95 -9.90 -18.51
C ARG A 22 11.84 -9.54 -17.02
N GLY A 23 10.63 -9.54 -16.45
CA GLY A 23 10.36 -9.25 -15.05
C GLY A 23 10.26 -7.75 -14.71
N ALA A 24 10.14 -6.87 -15.71
CA ALA A 24 9.76 -5.48 -15.49
C ALA A 24 8.24 -5.36 -15.27
N VAL A 25 7.82 -4.33 -14.55
CA VAL A 25 6.41 -4.05 -14.27
C VAL A 25 6.07 -2.65 -14.74
N THR A 26 5.08 -2.53 -15.63
CA THR A 26 4.48 -1.24 -15.96
C THR A 26 3.18 -1.10 -15.20
N LEU A 27 2.95 0.02 -14.53
CA LEU A 27 1.81 0.24 -13.65
C LEU A 27 1.33 1.69 -13.69
N ARG A 28 0.06 1.90 -13.36
CA ARG A 28 -0.51 3.23 -13.12
C ARG A 28 -0.36 3.62 -11.64
N ILE A 29 0.14 4.82 -11.41
CA ILE A 29 0.14 5.52 -10.12
C ILE A 29 -0.87 6.66 -10.17
N CYS A 30 -1.60 6.85 -9.07
CA CYS A 30 -2.56 7.93 -8.87
C CYS A 30 -2.06 8.90 -7.80
N PHE A 31 -2.25 10.21 -8.02
CA PHE A 31 -1.87 11.26 -7.08
C PHE A 31 -2.65 12.56 -7.38
N ASN A 32 -2.41 13.61 -6.60
CA ASN A 32 -3.10 14.90 -6.63
C ASN A 32 -4.58 14.85 -6.25
N TRP A 33 -4.91 14.11 -5.20
CA TRP A 33 -6.26 13.98 -4.65
C TRP A 33 -7.23 13.27 -5.59
N SER A 34 -7.86 12.20 -5.11
CA SER A 34 -8.96 11.53 -5.80
C SER A 34 -8.58 11.11 -7.23
N CYS A 35 -7.32 10.70 -7.39
CA CYS A 35 -6.66 10.32 -8.63
C CYS A 35 -6.74 11.36 -9.75
N ALA A 36 -6.79 12.66 -9.44
CA ALA A 36 -6.86 13.72 -10.46
C ALA A 36 -5.66 13.71 -11.42
N ARG A 37 -4.53 13.14 -11.00
CA ARG A 37 -3.42 12.76 -11.86
C ARG A 37 -3.20 11.26 -11.82
N ARG A 38 -2.91 10.72 -13.00
CA ARG A 38 -2.59 9.33 -13.23
C ARG A 38 -1.34 9.29 -14.10
N GLN A 39 -0.39 8.46 -13.73
CA GLN A 39 0.84 8.30 -14.49
C GLN A 39 1.18 6.83 -14.64
N THR A 40 1.36 6.41 -15.88
CA THR A 40 1.97 5.12 -16.17
C THR A 40 3.49 5.23 -16.04
N MET A 41 4.08 4.32 -15.27
CA MET A 41 5.53 4.21 -15.12
C MET A 41 5.97 2.76 -15.18
N THR A 42 7.25 2.52 -15.44
CA THR A 42 7.81 1.17 -15.54
C THR A 42 8.91 0.98 -14.51
N PHE A 43 8.70 0.01 -13.62
CA PHE A 43 9.71 -0.54 -12.74
C PHE A 43 10.54 -1.56 -13.50
N THR A 44 11.85 -1.34 -13.58
CA THR A 44 12.74 -2.23 -14.33
C THR A 44 12.86 -3.60 -13.65
N SER A 45 13.30 -4.62 -14.38
CA SER A 45 13.59 -5.93 -13.80
C SER A 45 14.63 -5.87 -12.67
N LYS A 46 15.57 -4.91 -12.72
CA LYS A 46 16.54 -4.65 -11.65
C LYS A 46 15.86 -4.10 -10.40
N ASP A 47 14.88 -3.21 -10.56
CA ASP A 47 14.11 -2.67 -9.44
C ASP A 47 13.28 -3.77 -8.78
N MET A 48 12.59 -4.59 -9.58
CA MET A 48 11.81 -5.71 -9.07
C MET A 48 12.68 -6.76 -8.39
N ALA A 49 13.88 -7.05 -8.92
CA ALA A 49 14.83 -7.91 -8.24
C ALA A 49 15.31 -7.33 -6.90
N ARG A 50 15.42 -6.00 -6.78
CA ARG A 50 15.74 -5.32 -5.51
C ARG A 50 14.61 -5.43 -4.50
N LEU A 51 13.37 -5.20 -4.94
CA LEU A 51 12.17 -5.40 -4.14
C LEU A 51 12.12 -6.82 -3.54
N LYS A 52 12.33 -7.85 -4.37
CA LYS A 52 12.38 -9.25 -3.92
C LYS A 52 13.45 -9.50 -2.84
N ARG A 53 14.62 -8.87 -2.95
CA ARG A 53 15.66 -8.98 -1.92
C ARG A 53 15.23 -8.38 -0.58
N TYR A 54 14.52 -7.23 -0.58
CA TYR A 54 13.99 -6.66 0.65
C TYR A 54 12.90 -7.54 1.28
N LEU A 55 12.02 -8.12 0.47
CA LEU A 55 10.98 -9.04 0.94
C LEU A 55 11.57 -10.31 1.57
N ALA A 56 12.70 -10.80 1.03
CA ALA A 56 13.42 -11.96 1.55
C ALA A 56 14.07 -11.74 2.93
N LEU A 57 14.23 -10.50 3.39
CA LEU A 57 14.74 -10.18 4.75
C LEU A 57 13.74 -10.56 5.84
N CYS A 58 12.49 -10.85 5.46
CA CYS A 58 11.45 -11.29 6.37
C CYS A 58 10.97 -12.71 6.03
N PRO A 59 11.77 -13.76 6.30
CA PRO A 59 11.42 -15.13 5.92
C PRO A 59 10.29 -15.70 6.81
N GLY A 60 9.76 -16.88 6.46
CA GLY A 60 8.86 -17.65 7.32
C GLY A 60 7.36 -17.45 7.05
N ALA A 61 6.56 -18.41 7.47
CA ALA A 61 5.13 -18.48 7.15
C ALA A 61 4.20 -18.01 8.28
N SER A 62 4.75 -17.54 9.41
CA SER A 62 3.93 -16.98 10.49
C SER A 62 3.12 -15.79 10.00
N LEU A 63 1.93 -15.56 10.59
CA LEU A 63 1.10 -14.41 10.28
C LEU A 63 1.87 -13.09 10.42
N HIS A 64 2.68 -12.95 11.48
CA HIS A 64 3.55 -11.79 11.69
C HIS A 64 4.48 -11.56 10.50
N ASN A 65 5.29 -12.56 10.13
CA ASN A 65 6.28 -12.39 9.04
C ASN A 65 5.60 -12.17 7.69
N ARG A 66 4.47 -12.84 7.45
CA ARG A 66 3.62 -12.63 6.27
C ARG A 66 3.09 -11.20 6.18
N LEU A 67 2.67 -10.60 7.30
CA LEU A 67 2.21 -9.20 7.36
C LEU A 67 3.38 -8.22 7.22
N GLN A 68 4.53 -8.48 7.85
CA GLN A 68 5.72 -7.64 7.68
C GLN A 68 6.22 -7.64 6.23
N ARG A 69 6.17 -8.78 5.51
CA ARG A 69 6.44 -8.82 4.06
C ARG A 69 5.50 -7.93 3.26
N VAL A 70 4.20 -7.93 3.55
CA VAL A 70 3.24 -7.00 2.92
C VAL A 70 3.69 -5.56 3.14
N ARG A 71 3.97 -5.18 4.39
CA ARG A 71 4.39 -3.81 4.74
C ARG A 71 5.68 -3.40 4.01
N ILE A 72 6.68 -4.28 3.97
CA ILE A 72 7.94 -4.06 3.25
C ILE A 72 7.67 -3.89 1.75
N GLY A 73 6.81 -4.72 1.16
CA GLY A 73 6.48 -4.66 -0.26
C GLY A 73 5.89 -3.32 -0.67
N ILE A 74 4.87 -2.84 0.06
CA ILE A 74 4.25 -1.54 -0.19
C ILE A 74 5.26 -0.41 -0.01
N TRP A 75 5.99 -0.42 1.11
CA TRP A 75 7.00 0.58 1.40
C TRP A 75 8.03 0.73 0.26
N GLN A 76 8.57 -0.39 -0.21
CA GLN A 76 9.59 -0.38 -1.26
C GLN A 76 9.02 0.02 -2.63
N MET A 77 7.77 -0.35 -2.94
CA MET A 77 7.11 0.05 -4.18
C MET A 77 6.75 1.54 -4.20
N GLU A 78 6.37 2.13 -3.07
CA GLU A 78 6.15 3.58 -2.93
C GLU A 78 7.45 4.38 -3.12
N LEU A 79 8.56 3.95 -2.52
CA LEU A 79 9.87 4.57 -2.73
C LEU A 79 10.33 4.45 -4.19
N LEU A 80 10.01 3.33 -4.83
CA LEU A 80 10.33 3.11 -6.23
C LEU A 80 9.48 4.02 -7.13
N ALA A 81 8.18 4.14 -6.88
CA ALA A 81 7.31 5.09 -7.57
C ALA A 81 7.84 6.52 -7.45
N GLN A 82 8.25 6.92 -6.23
CA GLN A 82 8.84 8.23 -5.97
C GLN A 82 10.14 8.46 -6.75
N THR A 83 10.92 7.41 -7.02
CA THR A 83 12.14 7.53 -7.85
C THR A 83 11.81 7.94 -9.30
N TYR A 84 10.69 7.47 -9.84
CA TYR A 84 10.23 7.79 -11.20
C TYR A 84 9.29 9.00 -11.26
N GLN A 85 8.67 9.36 -10.13
CA GLN A 85 7.87 10.57 -9.96
C GLN A 85 8.25 11.26 -8.63
N PRO A 86 9.25 12.16 -8.64
CA PRO A 86 9.75 12.80 -7.43
C PRO A 86 8.71 13.60 -6.63
N LEU A 87 7.64 14.07 -7.29
CA LEU A 87 6.56 14.80 -6.61
C LEU A 87 5.88 13.97 -5.53
N LEU A 88 5.86 12.63 -5.62
CA LEU A 88 5.26 11.78 -4.58
C LEU A 88 5.95 11.91 -3.21
N ALA A 89 7.15 12.49 -3.16
CA ALA A 89 7.80 12.88 -1.90
C ALA A 89 7.01 13.92 -1.11
N ASN A 90 6.12 14.66 -1.79
CA ASN A 90 5.21 15.61 -1.18
C ASN A 90 3.98 14.92 -0.58
N ASP A 91 3.88 13.60 -0.49
CA ASP A 91 2.76 13.01 0.24
C ASP A 91 3.00 13.03 1.76
N LEU A 92 1.96 13.33 2.56
CA LEU A 92 2.06 13.43 4.02
C LEU A 92 0.99 12.59 4.71
N ALA A 93 1.31 12.17 5.93
CA ALA A 93 0.38 11.45 6.80
C ALA A 93 -0.86 12.28 7.11
N ILE A 94 -2.03 11.65 7.07
CA ILE A 94 -3.29 12.20 7.63
C ILE A 94 -3.52 13.65 7.16
N ASN A 95 -3.54 13.84 5.84
CA ASN A 95 -3.64 15.17 5.25
C ASN A 95 -5.10 15.64 5.15
N ASP A 96 -5.35 16.85 5.67
CA ASP A 96 -6.66 17.51 5.58
C ASP A 96 -6.70 18.43 4.35
N SER A 97 -7.29 17.96 3.25
CA SER A 97 -7.71 18.78 2.08
C SER A 97 -6.67 19.74 1.48
N GLU A 98 -5.39 19.37 1.46
CA GLU A 98 -4.30 20.14 0.83
C GLU A 98 -4.13 19.80 -0.66
N ALA A 99 -5.23 19.77 -1.43
CA ALA A 99 -5.24 19.33 -2.84
C ALA A 99 -4.38 20.20 -3.78
N GLU A 100 -3.97 21.38 -3.33
CA GLU A 100 -3.16 22.32 -4.11
C GLU A 100 -1.67 21.95 -4.18
N VAL A 101 -1.22 20.99 -3.36
CA VAL A 101 0.17 20.52 -3.37
C VAL A 101 0.33 19.36 -4.34
N GLU A 102 1.08 19.59 -5.43
CA GLU A 102 1.43 18.55 -6.39
C GLU A 102 2.17 17.37 -5.75
N GLY A 103 1.76 16.15 -6.09
CA GLY A 103 2.28 14.90 -5.55
C GLY A 103 1.56 14.40 -4.28
N ARG A 104 0.71 15.23 -3.66
CA ARG A 104 -0.04 14.88 -2.45
C ARG A 104 -1.12 13.84 -2.75
N MET A 105 -1.34 12.89 -1.84
CA MET A 105 -2.29 11.80 -2.03
C MET A 105 -3.36 11.78 -0.93
N ASP A 106 -4.61 11.55 -1.30
CA ASP A 106 -5.68 11.26 -0.33
C ASP A 106 -5.83 9.75 -0.08
N CYS A 107 -6.87 9.33 0.64
CA CYS A 107 -7.14 7.91 0.88
C CYS A 107 -7.51 7.14 -0.40
N ILE A 108 -8.07 7.80 -1.42
CA ILE A 108 -8.45 7.17 -2.69
C ILE A 108 -7.21 6.87 -3.52
N ASP A 109 -6.28 7.82 -3.61
CA ASP A 109 -4.96 7.66 -4.24
C ASP A 109 -4.19 6.52 -3.59
N ASN A 110 -4.04 6.59 -2.26
CA ASN A 110 -3.30 5.62 -1.47
C ASN A 110 -3.89 4.21 -1.58
N ALA A 111 -5.22 4.06 -1.46
CA ALA A 111 -5.87 2.76 -1.60
C ALA A 111 -5.77 2.21 -3.04
N SER A 112 -5.83 3.06 -4.07
CA SER A 112 -5.67 2.64 -5.48
C SER A 112 -4.26 2.12 -5.76
N ASN A 113 -3.24 2.88 -5.32
CA ASN A 113 -1.84 2.53 -5.52
C ASN A 113 -1.48 1.27 -4.72
N THR A 114 -1.83 1.23 -3.43
CA THR A 114 -1.57 0.07 -2.56
C THR A 114 -2.23 -1.18 -3.10
N THR A 115 -3.46 -1.11 -3.60
CA THR A 115 -4.15 -2.26 -4.22
C THR A 115 -3.39 -2.75 -5.46
N THR A 116 -2.95 -1.83 -6.32
CA THR A 116 -2.14 -2.16 -7.50
C THR A 116 -0.84 -2.87 -7.09
N TYR A 117 -0.14 -2.35 -6.08
CA TYR A 117 1.07 -2.96 -5.54
C TYR A 117 0.82 -4.37 -4.98
N LEU A 118 -0.24 -4.57 -4.19
CA LEU A 118 -0.60 -5.89 -3.65
C LEU A 118 -0.87 -6.90 -4.76
N HIS A 119 -1.57 -6.49 -5.81
CA HIS A 119 -1.83 -7.34 -6.98
C HIS A 119 -0.53 -7.72 -7.72
N ILE A 120 0.37 -6.75 -7.93
CA ILE A 120 1.70 -7.02 -8.51
C ILE A 120 2.46 -8.02 -7.64
N LEU A 121 2.59 -7.77 -6.33
CA LEU A 121 3.31 -8.62 -5.38
C LEU A 121 2.74 -10.05 -5.33
N ARG A 122 1.41 -10.21 -5.42
CA ARG A 122 0.73 -11.50 -5.55
C ARG A 122 1.15 -12.22 -6.84
N ASP A 123 1.09 -11.53 -7.98
CA ASP A 123 1.34 -12.15 -9.29
C ASP A 123 2.82 -12.51 -9.50
N ILE A 124 3.75 -11.76 -8.90
CA ILE A 124 5.18 -12.12 -8.86
C ILE A 124 5.52 -13.14 -7.76
N ARG A 125 4.50 -13.68 -7.08
CA ARG A 125 4.54 -14.74 -6.05
C ARG A 125 5.24 -14.38 -4.74
N GLU A 126 5.24 -13.11 -4.36
CA GLU A 126 5.87 -12.63 -3.11
C GLU A 126 4.87 -12.48 -1.94
N LEU A 127 3.57 -12.67 -2.18
CA LEU A 127 2.52 -12.66 -1.13
C LEU A 127 1.91 -14.05 -0.89
N ALA A 128 2.75 -15.07 -0.68
CA ALA A 128 2.26 -16.41 -0.36
C ALA A 128 1.31 -16.40 0.85
N GLY A 129 0.17 -17.09 0.71
CA GLY A 129 -0.89 -17.15 1.71
C GLY A 129 -1.88 -15.98 1.71
N TRP A 130 -1.72 -15.00 0.82
CA TRP A 130 -2.64 -13.88 0.71
C TRP A 130 -3.39 -13.89 -0.62
N THR A 131 -4.65 -13.52 -0.58
CA THR A 131 -5.38 -13.01 -1.75
C THR A 131 -5.62 -11.51 -1.57
N VAL A 132 -5.88 -10.80 -2.67
CA VAL A 132 -6.16 -9.36 -2.68
C VAL A 132 -7.62 -9.17 -3.05
N SER A 133 -8.34 -8.35 -2.27
CA SER A 133 -9.74 -8.02 -2.50
C SER A 133 -9.89 -6.57 -2.94
N SER A 134 -11.10 -6.21 -3.38
CA SER A 134 -11.46 -4.82 -3.65
C SER A 134 -11.26 -3.96 -2.39
N PRO A 135 -10.82 -2.69 -2.56
CA PRO A 135 -10.72 -1.72 -1.48
C PRO A 135 -12.04 -1.57 -0.72
N THR A 136 -11.93 -1.30 0.58
CA THR A 136 -13.08 -1.12 1.46
C THR A 136 -13.09 0.28 2.03
N VAL A 137 -14.29 0.87 2.16
CA VAL A 137 -14.50 2.17 2.78
C VAL A 137 -14.94 2.03 4.23
N ARG A 138 -14.40 2.88 5.08
CA ARG A 138 -14.78 3.04 6.48
C ARG A 138 -16.12 3.73 6.52
N ARG A 139 -17.11 3.13 7.20
CA ARG A 139 -18.48 3.67 7.34
C ARG A 139 -19.10 4.07 5.99
N LEU A 140 -19.64 3.10 5.26
CA LEU A 140 -20.36 3.28 3.98
C LEU A 140 -21.46 4.37 3.98
N PHE A 141 -21.93 4.82 5.15
CA PHE A 141 -23.04 5.79 5.30
C PHE A 141 -22.61 7.14 5.90
N ASP A 142 -21.32 7.36 6.17
CA ASP A 142 -20.80 8.62 6.71
C ASP A 142 -20.00 9.36 5.65
N ILE A 143 -20.67 10.32 4.99
CA ILE A 143 -20.07 11.13 3.91
C ILE A 143 -19.02 12.13 4.40
N THR A 144 -18.85 12.30 5.71
CA THR A 144 -17.93 13.28 6.31
C THR A 144 -16.58 12.68 6.72
N ALA A 145 -16.47 11.35 6.74
CA ALA A 145 -15.28 10.60 7.16
C ALA A 145 -14.96 9.43 6.21
N VAL A 146 -15.20 9.62 4.91
CA VAL A 146 -14.92 8.62 3.86
C VAL A 146 -13.41 8.34 3.85
N HIS A 147 -13.05 7.16 4.35
CA HIS A 147 -11.67 6.68 4.35
C HIS A 147 -11.59 5.32 3.67
N TRP A 148 -10.72 5.16 2.68
CA TRP A 148 -10.53 3.91 1.95
C TRP A 148 -9.25 3.20 2.38
N THR A 149 -9.27 1.86 2.36
CA THR A 149 -8.09 1.04 2.57
C THR A 149 -8.02 -0.10 1.55
N ALA A 150 -6.80 -0.52 1.20
CA ALA A 150 -6.59 -1.74 0.44
C ALA A 150 -6.79 -2.97 1.36
N VAL A 151 -7.18 -4.10 0.78
CA VAL A 151 -7.57 -5.29 1.56
C VAL A 151 -6.87 -6.54 1.05
N ILE A 152 -6.30 -7.30 1.98
CA ILE A 152 -5.82 -8.67 1.74
C ILE A 152 -6.62 -9.66 2.59
N LEU A 153 -6.75 -10.89 2.13
CA LEU A 153 -7.38 -11.99 2.88
C LEU A 153 -6.37 -13.11 3.09
N ASP A 154 -6.28 -13.56 4.33
CA ASP A 154 -5.50 -14.74 4.67
C ASP A 154 -6.17 -15.98 4.07
N THR A 155 -5.45 -16.72 3.23
CA THR A 155 -6.01 -17.90 2.53
C THR A 155 -6.32 -19.06 3.47
N GLU A 156 -5.68 -19.10 4.65
CA GLU A 156 -5.90 -20.18 5.62
C GLU A 156 -7.17 -19.93 6.45
N THR A 157 -7.34 -18.70 6.95
CA THR A 157 -8.42 -18.36 7.89
C THR A 157 -9.60 -17.65 7.23
N GLY A 158 -9.43 -17.13 6.01
CA GLY A 158 -10.37 -16.21 5.36
C GLY A 158 -10.42 -14.83 6.00
N GLN A 159 -9.59 -14.55 7.02
CA GLN A 159 -9.61 -13.29 7.76
C GLN A 159 -9.15 -12.14 6.86
N PRO A 160 -9.98 -11.08 6.67
CA PRO A 160 -9.57 -9.88 5.98
C PRO A 160 -8.71 -8.96 6.86
N TRP A 161 -7.72 -8.33 6.24
CA TRP A 161 -6.80 -7.36 6.84
C TRP A 161 -6.77 -6.09 5.99
N SER A 162 -6.82 -4.93 6.65
CA SER A 162 -6.56 -3.64 6.02
C SER A 162 -5.06 -3.44 5.78
N VAL A 163 -4.70 -2.83 4.67
CA VAL A 163 -3.34 -2.36 4.36
C VAL A 163 -3.47 -0.88 4.00
N ASP A 164 -3.10 -0.01 4.94
CA ASP A 164 -3.43 1.41 4.91
C ASP A 164 -2.16 2.26 4.94
N SER A 165 -1.76 2.79 3.78
CA SER A 165 -0.58 3.65 3.63
C SER A 165 -0.85 5.11 4.02
N TRP A 166 -2.11 5.57 4.02
CA TRP A 166 -2.47 6.98 4.19
C TRP A 166 -2.11 7.58 5.55
N PHE A 167 -2.02 6.74 6.60
CA PHE A 167 -1.65 7.19 7.94
C PHE A 167 -0.17 7.61 8.07
N ARG A 168 0.63 7.50 7.01
CA ARG A 168 2.06 7.89 6.99
C ARG A 168 2.41 8.56 5.66
N PRO A 169 3.53 9.32 5.60
CA PRO A 169 4.01 9.86 4.33
C PRO A 169 4.37 8.74 3.35
N ASN A 170 4.27 8.99 2.04
CA ASN A 170 4.72 8.05 1.00
C ASN A 170 6.13 7.52 1.29
N GLY A 171 6.34 6.23 1.01
CA GLY A 171 7.62 5.58 1.25
C GLY A 171 7.86 5.28 2.73
N HIS A 172 6.78 5.03 3.49
CA HIS A 172 6.83 4.46 4.83
C HIS A 172 6.10 3.10 4.87
N LEU A 173 6.30 2.35 5.96
CA LEU A 173 5.57 1.09 6.16
C LEU A 173 4.08 1.38 6.37
N PRO A 174 3.17 0.76 5.59
CA PRO A 174 1.75 0.93 5.80
C PRO A 174 1.33 0.34 7.15
N MET A 175 0.16 0.79 7.61
CA MET A 175 -0.49 0.23 8.78
C MET A 175 -1.31 -1.00 8.37
N VAL A 176 -1.23 -2.05 9.18
CA VAL A 176 -1.99 -3.29 8.99
C VAL A 176 -2.72 -3.68 10.27
N MET A 177 -3.96 -4.13 10.13
CA MET A 177 -4.79 -4.65 11.22
C MET A 177 -5.97 -5.46 10.65
N PRO A 178 -6.68 -6.27 11.47
CA PRO A 178 -7.88 -6.95 11.02
C PRO A 178 -8.90 -5.93 10.49
N LEU A 179 -9.49 -6.20 9.32
CA LEU A 179 -10.40 -5.26 8.65
C LEU A 179 -11.59 -4.88 9.53
N SER A 180 -12.12 -5.81 10.35
CA SER A 180 -13.19 -5.51 11.31
C SER A 180 -12.78 -4.44 12.33
N SER A 181 -11.57 -4.56 12.88
CA SER A 181 -11.04 -3.56 13.82
C SER A 181 -10.77 -2.22 13.15
N TRP A 182 -10.31 -2.23 11.90
CA TRP A 182 -10.23 -1.01 11.10
C TRP A 182 -11.62 -0.40 10.89
N SER A 183 -12.64 -1.18 10.52
CA SER A 183 -14.02 -0.68 10.35
C SER A 183 -14.62 -0.11 11.64
N ASP A 184 -14.24 -0.67 12.79
CA ASP A 184 -14.63 -0.21 14.14
C ASP A 184 -13.87 1.05 14.61
N MET A 185 -13.17 1.75 13.71
CA MET A 185 -12.41 2.97 14.02
C MET A 185 -11.25 2.77 15.01
N LYS A 186 -10.81 1.53 15.22
CA LYS A 186 -9.58 1.30 16.01
C LYS A 186 -8.37 1.85 15.24
N LYS A 187 -7.35 2.23 16.00
CA LYS A 187 -6.12 2.81 15.48
C LYS A 187 -5.01 1.77 15.50
N ALA A 188 -4.31 1.64 14.37
CA ALA A 188 -3.24 0.65 14.21
C ALA A 188 -2.00 0.96 15.08
N TRP A 189 -1.90 2.17 15.62
CA TRP A 189 -0.84 2.64 16.51
C TRP A 189 -1.22 2.59 18.00
N GLU A 190 -2.36 2.00 18.34
CA GLU A 190 -2.79 1.75 19.72
C GLU A 190 -2.82 0.23 20.00
N PRO A 191 -2.79 -0.21 21.28
CA PRO A 191 -2.88 -1.62 21.61
C PRO A 191 -4.18 -2.26 21.09
N PRO A 192 -4.16 -3.54 20.65
CA PRO A 192 -3.00 -4.44 20.59
C PRO A 192 -2.19 -4.35 19.27
N PHE A 193 -2.51 -3.41 18.37
CA PHE A 193 -2.01 -3.39 17.00
C PHE A 193 -0.66 -2.68 16.83
N GLU A 194 -0.30 -1.79 17.76
CA GLU A 194 0.94 -1.00 17.72
C GLU A 194 2.20 -1.85 17.50
N ARG A 195 2.25 -3.06 18.08
CA ARG A 195 3.39 -3.98 17.99
C ARG A 195 3.57 -4.55 16.59
N LEU A 196 2.48 -4.76 15.87
CA LEU A 196 2.50 -5.20 14.48
C LEU A 196 2.95 -4.07 13.54
N ASN A 197 2.77 -2.81 13.97
CA ASN A 197 2.93 -1.61 13.16
C ASN A 197 4.18 -0.79 13.52
N VAL A 198 5.19 -1.41 14.13
CA VAL A 198 6.48 -0.77 14.43
C VAL A 198 7.19 -0.26 13.17
N SER A 199 8.00 0.78 13.34
CA SER A 199 8.89 1.33 12.31
C SER A 199 10.31 1.40 12.85
N PRO A 200 11.03 0.28 12.84
CA PRO A 200 12.40 0.21 13.33
C PRO A 200 13.36 0.96 12.39
N ARG A 201 14.55 1.26 12.92
CA ARG A 201 15.62 1.95 12.17
C ARG A 201 16.24 1.08 11.07
N SER A 202 16.11 -0.24 11.15
CA SER A 202 16.58 -1.20 10.13
C SER A 202 15.46 -2.16 9.77
N ILE A 203 15.44 -2.61 8.51
CA ILE A 203 14.42 -3.54 8.01
C ILE A 203 14.51 -4.92 8.69
N ASP A 204 15.71 -5.36 9.06
CA ASP A 204 15.93 -6.67 9.71
C ASP A 204 15.17 -6.77 11.04
N ALA A 205 15.09 -5.66 11.77
CA ALA A 205 14.38 -5.59 13.05
C ALA A 205 12.84 -5.71 12.92
N LEU A 206 12.26 -5.63 11.71
CA LEU A 206 10.82 -5.84 11.51
C LEU A 206 10.42 -7.29 11.79
N CYS A 207 11.30 -8.23 11.49
CA CYS A 207 10.95 -9.66 11.39
C CYS A 207 11.46 -10.48 12.58
N ASP A 208 12.40 -9.92 13.34
CA ASP A 208 12.98 -10.54 14.53
C ASP A 208 12.17 -10.30 15.82
N THR A 209 11.09 -9.51 15.76
CA THR A 209 10.23 -9.21 16.92
C THR A 209 8.87 -9.92 16.82
N PRO A 210 8.76 -11.24 17.12
CA PRO A 210 7.45 -11.87 17.26
C PRO A 210 6.71 -11.26 18.46
N PRO A 211 5.38 -11.09 18.40
CA PRO A 211 4.61 -10.73 19.59
C PRO A 211 4.73 -11.86 20.64
N PRO A 212 4.82 -11.53 21.94
CA PRO A 212 4.70 -12.52 23.01
C PRO A 212 3.31 -13.15 23.05
#